data_AF-A0A565A489-F1
#
_entry.id   AF-A0A565A489-F1
#
_cell.length_a   1.000
_cell.length_b   1.000
_cell.length_c   1.000
_cell.angle_alpha   90.00
_cell.angle_beta   90.00
_cell.angle_gamma   90.00
#
_symmetry.space_group_name_H-M   'P 1'
#
loop_
_entity.id
_entity.type
_entity.pdbx_description
1 polymer ?
#
loop_
_entity_poly.entity_id
_entity_poly.type
_entity_poly.pdbx_seq_one_letter_code
_entity_poly.pdbx_strand_id
1 'polypeptide(L)'
;MAIVSVIKTKVCNNFEYSDCTDLFDEVIAKTSEKLNQLDKAENIGKFLSKCKELGNYLNRYRNDCQKCYKDRDILESLDIENSVGVLLEKPTKYGRCPRNLTSDDEKLIELQYRINIITATECTIC
;
A
#
# COMPACT_ATOMS: atom_id res chain seq x y z
N MET A 1 -22.89 17.39 -10.60
CA MET A 1 -21.47 17.64 -10.29
C MET A 1 -21.16 16.92 -8.99
N ALA A 2 -20.40 15.83 -9.03
CA ALA A 2 -20.06 15.08 -7.83
C ALA A 2 -19.01 15.88 -7.04
N ILE A 3 -19.35 16.25 -5.81
CA ILE A 3 -18.43 16.93 -4.90
C ILE A 3 -17.43 15.85 -4.45
N VAL A 4 -16.31 15.75 -5.16
CA VAL A 4 -15.17 14.96 -4.72
C VAL A 4 -14.66 15.63 -3.47
N SER A 5 -15.01 15.07 -2.31
CA SER A 5 -14.43 15.48 -1.04
C SER A 5 -12.95 15.11 -1.08
N VAL A 6 -12.15 16.05 -1.59
CA VAL A 6 -10.70 16.05 -1.38
C VAL A 6 -10.55 16.07 0.12
N ILE A 7 -10.08 14.96 0.68
CA ILE A 7 -9.58 14.93 2.05
C ILE A 7 -8.43 15.94 2.02
N LYS A 8 -8.72 17.20 2.34
CA LYS A 8 -7.71 18.20 2.65
C LYS A 8 -7.05 17.70 3.92
N THR A 9 -6.05 16.83 3.78
CA THR A 9 -5.07 16.64 4.83
C THR A 9 -4.58 18.05 5.17
N LYS A 10 -4.76 18.43 6.43
CA LYS A 10 -4.53 19.78 6.97
C LYS A 10 -3.05 20.23 6.86
N VAL A 11 -2.21 19.39 6.26
CA VAL A 11 -0.75 19.29 6.42
C VAL A 11 0.02 20.09 5.36
N CYS A 12 -0.57 20.41 4.20
CA CYS A 12 0.22 20.93 3.06
C CYS A 12 -0.11 22.38 2.63
N ASN A 13 -0.88 23.14 3.43
CA ASN A 13 -1.19 24.55 3.14
C ASN A 13 -0.31 25.57 3.90
N ASN A 14 0.26 25.20 5.05
CA ASN A 14 1.28 25.96 5.79
C ASN A 14 2.40 24.95 6.08
N PHE A 15 3.61 25.16 5.56
CA PHE A 15 4.67 24.15 5.54
C PHE A 15 5.70 24.42 6.65
N GLU A 16 5.70 23.59 7.68
CA GLU A 16 6.76 23.46 8.68
C GLU A 16 7.42 22.07 8.56
N TYR A 17 8.70 21.95 8.93
CA TYR A 17 9.45 20.69 8.79
C TYR A 17 8.80 19.52 9.58
N SER A 18 8.16 19.83 10.72
CA SER A 18 7.37 18.87 11.51
C SER A 18 6.25 18.22 10.71
N ASP A 19 5.70 18.91 9.70
CA ASP A 19 4.62 18.37 8.87
C ASP A 19 5.08 17.17 8.03
N CYS A 20 6.37 17.09 7.67
CA CYS A 20 6.90 15.93 6.95
C CYS A 20 7.14 14.72 7.85
N THR A 21 7.47 14.93 9.14
CA THR A 21 7.56 13.84 10.12
C THR A 21 6.19 13.28 10.44
N ASP A 22 5.20 14.14 10.70
CA ASP A 22 3.82 13.71 10.94
C ASP A 22 3.24 12.99 9.73
N LEU A 23 3.54 13.48 8.51
CA LEU A 23 3.14 12.82 7.27
C LEU A 23 3.79 11.44 7.11
N PHE A 24 5.08 11.32 7.43
CA PHE A 24 5.77 10.04 7.40
C PHE A 24 5.08 9.03 8.33
N ASP A 25 4.89 9.40 9.59
CA ASP A 25 4.26 8.53 10.57
C ASP A 25 2.83 8.15 10.18
N GLU A 26 2.05 9.11 9.66
CA GLU A 26 0.68 8.86 9.20
C GLU A 26 0.65 7.88 8.01
N VAL A 27 1.51 8.09 7.00
CA VAL A 27 1.56 7.23 5.81
C VAL A 27 2.00 5.82 6.17
N ILE A 28 3.03 5.68 7.03
CA ILE A 28 3.53 4.38 7.48
C ILE A 28 2.49 3.66 8.33
N ALA A 29 1.86 4.33 9.29
CA ALA A 29 0.83 3.74 10.14
C ALA A 29 -0.37 3.25 9.31
N LYS A 30 -0.90 4.09 8.41
CA LYS A 30 -2.04 3.71 7.55
C LYS A 30 -1.69 2.61 6.54
N THR A 31 -0.47 2.62 5.99
CA THR A 31 0.01 1.56 5.09
C THR A 31 0.07 0.23 5.83
N SER A 32 0.65 0.23 7.04
CA SER A 32 0.70 -0.96 7.90
C SER A 32 -0.69 -1.45 8.28
N GLU A 33 -1.62 -0.55 8.65
CA GLU A 33 -3.00 -0.91 8.96
C GLU A 33 -3.69 -1.59 7.76
N LYS A 34 -3.58 -1.00 6.56
CA LYS A 34 -4.16 -1.56 5.33
C LYS A 34 -3.56 -2.91 4.96
N LEU A 35 -2.25 -3.10 5.15
CA LEU A 35 -1.59 -4.40 4.97
C LEU A 35 -2.12 -5.45 5.96
N ASN A 36 -2.28 -5.10 7.23
CA ASN A 36 -2.89 -6.00 8.22
C ASN A 36 -4.34 -6.36 7.86
N GLN A 37 -5.07 -5.47 7.18
CA GLN A 37 -6.41 -5.75 6.67
C GLN A 37 -6.42 -6.61 5.41
N LEU A 38 -5.31 -6.67 4.65
CA LEU A 38 -5.13 -7.55 3.49
C LEU A 38 -4.96 -9.01 3.93
N ASP A 39 -4.20 -9.26 5.01
CA ASP A 39 -4.08 -10.61 5.58
C ASP A 39 -5.40 -11.16 6.11
N LYS A 40 -6.32 -10.27 6.51
CA LYS A 40 -7.68 -10.61 6.94
C LYS A 40 -8.68 -10.74 5.79
N ALA A 41 -8.25 -10.62 4.54
CA ALA A 41 -9.16 -10.79 3.41
C ALA A 41 -9.71 -12.23 3.38
N GLU A 42 -11.03 -12.36 3.22
CA GLU A 42 -11.69 -13.68 3.19
C GLU A 42 -11.40 -14.46 1.91
N ASN A 43 -11.18 -13.75 0.80
CA ASN A 43 -10.95 -14.33 -0.52
C ASN A 43 -10.06 -13.43 -1.38
N ILE A 44 -9.55 -14.00 -2.47
CA ILE A 44 -8.65 -13.31 -3.39
C ILE A 44 -9.27 -12.07 -4.05
N GLY A 45 -10.57 -12.08 -4.35
CA GLY A 45 -11.25 -10.91 -4.91
C GLY A 45 -11.25 -9.72 -3.93
N LYS A 46 -11.55 -9.97 -2.65
CA LYS A 46 -11.44 -8.96 -1.57
C LYS A 46 -9.99 -8.51 -1.38
N PHE A 47 -9.02 -9.42 -1.49
CA PHE A 47 -7.60 -9.09 -1.43
C PHE A 47 -7.21 -8.13 -2.56
N LEU A 48 -7.52 -8.45 -3.82
CA LEU A 48 -7.20 -7.61 -4.98
C LEU A 48 -7.88 -6.24 -4.88
N SER A 49 -9.15 -6.18 -4.46
CA SER A 49 -9.86 -4.91 -4.25
C SER A 49 -9.16 -4.02 -3.23
N LYS A 50 -8.81 -4.57 -2.06
CA LYS A 50 -8.10 -3.82 -1.02
C LYS A 50 -6.69 -3.43 -1.45
N CYS A 51 -6.03 -4.25 -2.26
CA CYS A 51 -4.71 -3.95 -2.79
C CYS A 51 -4.77 -2.73 -3.75
N LYS A 52 -5.79 -2.65 -4.61
CA LYS A 52 -6.07 -1.46 -5.43
C LYS A 52 -6.34 -0.22 -4.58
N GLU A 53 -7.14 -0.35 -3.52
CA GLU A 53 -7.42 0.76 -2.61
C GLU A 53 -6.14 1.30 -1.93
N LEU A 54 -5.24 0.41 -1.53
CA LEU A 54 -3.93 0.79 -0.97
C LEU A 54 -3.08 1.54 -2.01
N GLY A 55 -2.99 1.01 -3.24
CA GLY A 55 -2.30 1.67 -4.34
C GLY A 55 -2.84 3.07 -4.63
N ASN A 56 -4.17 3.21 -4.72
CA ASN A 56 -4.83 4.49 -4.94
C ASN A 56 -4.60 5.48 -3.79
N TYR A 57 -4.64 5.01 -2.54
CA TYR A 57 -4.32 5.83 -1.37
C TYR A 57 -2.90 6.39 -1.46
N LEU A 58 -1.91 5.54 -1.75
CA LEU A 58 -0.50 5.92 -1.85
C LEU A 58 -0.25 6.87 -3.05
N ASN A 59 -0.94 6.68 -4.15
CA ASN A 59 -0.82 7.55 -5.33
C ASN A 59 -1.44 8.94 -5.10
N ARG A 60 -2.56 9.01 -4.36
CA ARG A 60 -3.18 10.29 -3.98
C ARG A 60 -2.28 11.08 -3.03
N TYR A 61 -1.75 10.43 -1.99
CA TYR A 61 -0.87 11.07 -1.00
C TYR A 61 0.43 11.62 -1.61
N ARG A 62 1.02 10.92 -2.58
CA ARG A 62 2.20 11.39 -3.30
C ARG A 62 1.96 12.70 -4.05
N ASN A 63 0.76 12.90 -4.59
CA ASN A 63 0.41 14.11 -5.34
C ASN A 63 0.09 15.30 -4.44
N ASP A 64 -0.52 15.06 -3.28
CA ASP A 64 -0.99 16.12 -2.39
C ASP A 64 0.17 16.82 -1.62
N CYS A 65 1.31 16.15 -1.43
CA CYS A 65 2.41 16.66 -0.60
C CYS A 65 3.81 16.49 -1.22
N GLN A 66 3.97 16.82 -2.50
CA GLN A 66 5.23 16.64 -3.26
C GLN A 66 6.51 17.23 -2.61
N LYS A 67 6.40 18.23 -1.72
CA LYS A 67 7.57 18.85 -1.06
C LYS A 67 8.32 17.86 -0.16
N CYS A 68 7.60 17.08 0.66
CA CYS A 68 8.21 16.06 1.51
C CYS A 68 8.78 14.86 0.72
N TYR A 69 8.49 14.75 -0.58
CA TYR A 69 8.99 13.70 -1.47
C TYR A 69 10.11 14.17 -2.42
N LYS A 70 10.30 15.49 -2.60
CA LYS A 70 11.24 16.05 -3.58
C LYS A 70 12.55 16.52 -2.97
N ASP A 71 12.53 16.99 -1.72
CA ASP A 71 13.73 17.47 -1.05
C ASP A 71 14.44 16.31 -0.36
N ARG A 72 15.45 15.74 -1.03
CA ARG A 72 16.33 14.67 -0.50
C ARG A 72 17.11 15.09 0.75
N ASP A 73 17.13 16.39 1.08
CA ASP A 73 17.74 16.92 2.30
C ASP A 73 16.86 16.75 3.55
N ILE A 74 15.62 16.26 3.38
CA ILE A 74 14.81 15.78 4.48
C ILE A 74 15.38 14.40 4.86
N LEU A 75 16.18 14.37 5.94
CA LEU A 75 16.73 13.20 6.67
C LEU A 75 16.38 11.84 6.04
N GLU A 76 17.36 11.02 5.67
CA GLU A 76 17.18 9.65 5.13
C GLU A 76 16.13 8.81 5.89
N SER A 77 15.93 9.07 7.19
CA SER A 77 14.92 8.45 8.04
C SER A 77 13.45 8.76 7.68
N LEU A 78 13.20 9.79 6.87
CA LEU A 78 11.87 10.25 6.43
C LEU A 78 11.60 9.91 4.96
N ASP A 79 12.35 8.97 4.37
CA ASP A 79 12.09 8.47 3.03
C ASP A 79 10.81 7.61 3.00
N ILE A 80 9.69 8.28 2.73
CA ILE A 80 8.35 7.67 2.65
C ILE A 80 8.31 6.63 1.53
N GLU A 81 8.93 6.88 0.37
CA GLU A 81 8.84 5.95 -0.77
C GLU A 81 9.61 4.67 -0.49
N ASN A 82 10.82 4.77 0.08
CA ASN A 82 11.57 3.59 0.49
C ASN A 82 10.85 2.81 1.60
N SER A 83 10.35 3.49 2.62
CA SER A 83 9.67 2.85 3.75
C SER A 83 8.36 2.18 3.34
N VAL A 84 7.57 2.82 2.46
CA VAL A 84 6.38 2.19 1.85
C VAL A 84 6.78 1.01 0.97
N GLY A 85 7.86 1.12 0.19
CA GLY A 85 8.39 0.02 -0.62
C GLY A 85 8.67 -1.23 0.21
N VAL A 86 9.42 -1.07 1.31
CA VAL A 86 9.73 -2.17 2.25
C VAL A 86 8.46 -2.78 2.84
N LEU A 87 7.44 -1.98 3.13
CA LEU A 87 6.16 -2.49 3.63
C LEU A 87 5.40 -3.31 2.59
N LEU A 88 5.38 -2.89 1.32
CA LEU A 88 4.69 -3.58 0.23
C LEU A 88 5.41 -4.86 -0.23
N GLU A 89 6.71 -4.98 0.01
CA GLU A 89 7.48 -6.21 -0.25
C GLU A 89 7.11 -7.36 0.70
N LYS A 90 6.49 -7.05 1.85
CA LYS A 90 6.05 -8.06 2.82
C LYS A 90 4.99 -8.97 2.18
N PRO A 91 5.22 -10.29 2.15
CA PRO A 91 4.25 -11.23 1.60
C PRO A 91 3.03 -11.32 2.51
N THR A 92 1.85 -11.39 1.91
CA THR A 92 0.58 -11.70 2.58
C THR A 92 0.19 -13.16 2.32
N LYS A 93 -0.89 -13.63 2.95
CA LYS A 93 -1.52 -14.94 2.66
C LYS A 93 -1.77 -15.17 1.16
N TYR A 94 -2.04 -14.12 0.39
CA TYR A 94 -2.40 -14.20 -1.03
C TYR A 94 -1.23 -13.84 -1.97
N GLY A 95 -0.05 -13.52 -1.43
CA GLY A 95 1.10 -13.03 -2.19
C GLY A 95 1.43 -11.57 -1.88
N ARG A 96 2.24 -10.93 -2.72
CA ARG A 96 2.61 -9.51 -2.54
C ARG A 96 1.52 -8.61 -3.14
N CYS A 97 1.36 -7.42 -2.55
CA CYS A 97 0.47 -6.38 -3.07
C CYS A 97 1.29 -5.28 -3.74
N PRO A 98 1.43 -5.26 -5.08
CA PRO A 98 2.14 -4.20 -5.77
C PRO A 98 1.38 -2.87 -5.64
N ARG A 99 2.12 -1.76 -5.53
CA ARG A 99 1.54 -0.41 -5.42
C ARG A 99 0.64 -0.06 -6.61
N ASN A 100 1.09 -0.39 -7.81
CA ASN A 100 0.35 -0.16 -9.05
C ASN A 100 -0.07 -1.52 -9.59
N LEU A 101 -1.15 -2.06 -9.04
CA LEU A 101 -1.69 -3.34 -9.46
C LEU A 101 -2.21 -3.25 -10.90
N THR A 102 -1.57 -3.97 -11.82
CA THR A 102 -2.00 -4.13 -13.21
C THR A 102 -2.85 -5.38 -13.39
N SER A 103 -3.49 -5.51 -14.57
CA SER A 103 -4.24 -6.74 -14.91
C SER A 103 -3.35 -7.99 -14.97
N ASP A 104 -2.07 -7.83 -15.29
CA ASP A 104 -1.14 -8.95 -15.34
C ASP A 104 -0.68 -9.35 -13.94
N ASP A 105 -0.50 -8.37 -13.04
CA ASP A 105 -0.26 -8.64 -11.62
C ASP A 105 -1.43 -9.38 -10.97
N GLU A 106 -2.68 -8.99 -11.28
CA GLU A 106 -3.89 -9.68 -10.81
C GLU A 106 -3.87 -11.16 -11.22
N LYS A 107 -3.59 -11.44 -12.49
CA LYS A 107 -3.48 -12.82 -12.99
C LYS A 107 -2.36 -13.58 -12.30
N LEU A 108 -1.20 -12.97 -12.09
CA LEU A 108 -0.07 -13.61 -11.42
C LEU A 108 -0.40 -13.97 -9.97
N ILE A 109 -1.04 -13.06 -9.22
CA ILE A 109 -1.48 -13.29 -7.85
C ILE A 109 -2.53 -14.41 -7.81
N GLU A 110 -3.49 -14.41 -8.74
CA GLU A 110 -4.48 -15.49 -8.85
C GLU A 110 -3.85 -16.85 -9.16
N LEU A 111 -2.89 -16.88 -10.08
CA LEU A 111 -2.16 -18.10 -10.42
C LEU A 111 -1.34 -18.62 -9.23
N GLN A 112 -0.61 -17.74 -8.53
CA GLN A 112 0.15 -18.10 -7.33
C GLN A 112 -0.76 -18.66 -6.24
N TYR A 113 -1.89 -18.02 -5.99
CA TYR A 113 -2.86 -18.49 -5.01
C TYR A 113 -3.41 -19.88 -5.36
N ARG A 114 -3.75 -20.13 -6.63
CA ARG A 114 -4.22 -21.45 -7.10
C ARG A 114 -3.15 -22.53 -6.95
N ILE A 115 -1.91 -22.24 -7.33
CA ILE A 115 -0.78 -23.16 -7.16
C ILE A 115 -0.60 -23.51 -5.68
N ASN A 116 -0.63 -22.51 -4.79
CA ASN A 116 -0.47 -22.73 -3.35
C ASN A 116 -1.59 -23.57 -2.74
N ILE A 117 -2.82 -23.48 -3.25
CA ILE A 117 -3.92 -24.37 -2.84
C ILE A 117 -3.62 -25.80 -3.27
N ILE A 118 -3.25 -25.99 -4.55
CA ILE A 118 -3.03 -27.33 -5.12
C ILE A 118 -1.91 -28.05 -4.37
N THR A 119 -0.77 -27.39 -4.14
CA THR A 119 0.37 -27.98 -3.42
C THR A 119 0.06 -28.28 -1.95
N ALA A 120 -0.80 -27.48 -1.30
CA ALA A 120 -1.26 -27.77 0.05
C ALA A 120 -2.16 -29.02 0.11
N THR A 121 -3.03 -29.22 -0.88
CA THR A 121 -3.85 -30.45 -0.98
C THR A 121 -3.03 -31.70 -1.25
N GLU A 122 -1.94 -31.60 -2.02
CA GLU A 122 -1.06 -32.75 -2.31
C GLU A 122 -0.25 -33.18 -1.08
N CYS A 123 0.09 -32.27 -0.15
CA CYS A 123 0.77 -32.60 1.10
C CYS A 123 -0.11 -33.24 2.18
N THR A 124 -1.43 -33.28 1.99
CA THR A 124 -2.38 -33.86 2.98
C THR A 124 -2.76 -35.31 2.64
N ILE A 125 -2.27 -35.83 1.50
CA ILE A 125 -2.44 -37.22 1.07
C ILE A 125 -1.07 -37.92 1.23
N CYS A 126 -0.60 -38.05 2.46
CA CYS A 126 0.53 -38.92 2.84
C CYS A 126 0.17 -39.64 4.13
#